data_AF-A0A9D9GN95-F1
#
_entry.id   AF-A0A9D9GN95-F1
#
_cell.length_a   1.000
_cell.length_b   1.000
_cell.length_c   1.000
_cell.angle_alpha   90.00
_cell.angle_beta   90.00
_cell.angle_gamma   90.00
#
_symmetry.space_group_name_H-M   'P 1'
#
loop_
_entity.id
_entity.type
_entity.pdbx_description
1 polymer ?
#
loop_
_entity_poly.entity_id
_entity_poly.type
_entity_poly.pdbx_seq_one_letter_code
_entity_poly.pdbx_strand_id
1 'polypeptide(L)'
;MAKEFTPSVIENLKYYVYCLVDPRTNRIFYIGKGKGNRLFNHANDALDENISSLKLETIREIRSNGLLVSYYIIRHGLKEEEAYLIESVLIDLLTYNNFNTETILTNIQSGHHQWDRGIKTVDEIGLIYDCNEIKPNSNDRLICININKTYNNGERENIYEATRKYWKMNGRRAMSSTFVLSVYKGIVRAVFKPTLWYPSQIYKGRWEFEGIEIEGSPYLHKSVKNIISPSQNPISYYNM
;
A
#
# COMPACT_ATOMS: atom_id res chain seq x y z
N MET A 1 24.82 3.65 -1.34
CA MET A 1 24.10 3.51 -2.63
C MET A 1 22.96 4.50 -2.62
N ALA A 2 22.76 5.25 -3.71
CA ALA A 2 21.55 6.06 -3.86
C ALA A 2 20.34 5.14 -3.84
N LYS A 3 19.33 5.45 -3.02
CA LYS A 3 18.06 4.71 -3.09
C LYS A 3 17.41 5.07 -4.42
N GLU A 4 16.95 4.06 -5.14
CA GLU A 4 16.20 4.21 -6.39
C GLU A 4 15.01 3.26 -6.39
N PHE A 5 13.93 3.66 -7.04
CA PHE A 5 12.78 2.80 -7.28
C PHE A 5 13.10 1.82 -8.41
N THR A 6 12.57 0.61 -8.32
CA THR A 6 12.66 -0.33 -9.44
C THR A 6 11.81 0.15 -10.62
N PRO A 7 12.11 -0.30 -11.86
CA PRO A 7 11.33 0.09 -13.03
C PRO A 7 9.82 -0.19 -12.88
N SER A 8 9.45 -1.31 -12.24
CA SER A 8 8.06 -1.66 -12.00
C SER A 8 7.37 -0.70 -11.03
N VAL A 9 8.08 -0.25 -9.99
CA VAL A 9 7.59 0.77 -9.05
C VAL A 9 7.38 2.10 -9.77
N ILE A 10 8.34 2.53 -10.61
CA ILE A 10 8.24 3.78 -11.37
C ILE A 10 7.03 3.78 -12.32
N GLU A 11 6.81 2.69 -13.05
CA GLU A 11 5.70 2.55 -13.99
C GLU A 11 4.34 2.72 -13.29
N ASN A 12 4.19 2.14 -12.09
CA ASN A 12 2.94 2.17 -11.36
C ASN A 12 2.74 3.40 -10.47
N LEU A 13 3.83 4.03 -10.00
CA LEU A 13 3.80 5.27 -9.22
C LEU A 13 3.18 6.43 -10.00
N LYS A 14 3.40 6.49 -11.32
CA LYS A 14 3.03 7.63 -12.18
C LYS A 14 3.54 8.96 -11.58
N TYR A 15 2.68 9.97 -11.45
CA TYR A 15 2.97 11.14 -10.63
C TYR A 15 2.54 10.90 -9.19
N TYR A 16 3.28 11.48 -8.26
CA TYR A 16 3.05 11.35 -6.84
C TYR A 16 3.41 12.64 -6.09
N VAL A 17 2.84 12.81 -4.90
CA VAL A 17 3.20 13.87 -3.95
C VAL A 17 3.88 13.22 -2.75
N TYR A 18 4.96 13.82 -2.27
CA TYR A 18 5.75 13.31 -1.15
C TYR A 18 6.11 14.43 -0.17
N CYS A 19 6.49 14.03 1.03
CA CYS A 19 7.10 14.92 2.01
C CYS A 19 8.43 14.41 2.53
N LEU A 20 9.25 15.34 3.00
CA LEU A 20 10.43 15.09 3.81
C LEU A 20 10.12 15.45 5.26
N VAL A 21 10.50 14.57 6.16
CA VAL A 21 10.24 14.70 7.61
C VAL A 21 11.57 14.71 8.35
N ASP A 22 11.71 15.65 9.28
CA ASP A 22 12.85 15.67 10.20
C ASP A 22 12.62 14.60 11.28
N PRO A 23 13.45 13.54 11.34
CA PRO A 23 13.24 12.45 12.30
C PRO A 23 13.42 12.88 13.76
N ARG A 24 14.03 14.05 14.02
CA ARG A 24 14.23 14.58 15.38
C ARG A 24 12.93 15.14 15.97
N THR A 25 12.06 15.68 15.11
CA THR A 25 10.84 16.40 15.52
C THR A 25 9.57 15.79 14.95
N ASN A 26 9.67 14.84 14.02
CA ASN A 26 8.57 14.29 13.23
C ASN A 26 7.76 15.36 12.47
N ARG A 27 8.38 16.49 12.14
CA ARG A 27 7.74 17.58 11.39
C ARG A 27 8.06 17.49 9.90
N ILE A 28 7.03 17.66 9.08
CA ILE A 28 7.19 17.86 7.64
C ILE A 28 7.87 19.21 7.44
N PHE A 29 9.01 19.22 6.75
CA PHE A 29 9.72 20.45 6.40
C PHE A 29 9.75 20.72 4.89
N TYR A 30 9.28 19.76 4.08
CA TYR A 30 9.21 19.91 2.63
C TYR A 30 8.08 19.06 2.07
N ILE A 31 7.37 19.61 1.08
CA ILE A 31 6.41 18.91 0.23
C ILE A 31 6.84 19.12 -1.22
N GLY A 32 6.72 18.07 -2.03
CA GLY A 32 6.97 18.19 -3.45
C GLY A 32 6.18 17.19 -4.28
N LYS A 33 5.97 17.53 -5.56
CA LYS A 33 5.54 16.57 -6.59
C LYS A 33 6.73 15.86 -7.23
N GLY A 34 6.50 14.60 -7.60
CA GLY A 34 7.50 13.64 -8.06
C GLY A 34 7.03 12.82 -9.26
N LYS A 35 7.99 12.42 -10.10
CA LYS A 35 7.86 11.37 -11.12
C LYS A 35 9.18 10.59 -11.16
N GLY A 36 9.12 9.27 -11.32
CA GLY A 36 10.31 8.41 -11.26
C GLY A 36 11.07 8.58 -9.95
N ASN A 37 12.40 8.73 -10.02
CA ASN A 37 13.28 8.84 -8.86
C ASN A 37 13.40 10.26 -8.27
N ARG A 38 12.54 11.22 -8.66
CA ARG A 38 12.60 12.61 -8.19
C ARG A 38 12.63 12.76 -6.66
N LEU A 39 11.97 11.85 -5.92
CA LEU A 39 12.04 11.78 -4.46
C LEU A 39 13.48 11.70 -3.93
N PHE A 40 14.32 10.88 -4.58
CA PHE A 40 15.69 10.61 -4.17
C PHE A 40 16.69 11.63 -4.69
N ASN A 41 16.35 12.37 -5.75
CA ASN A 41 17.21 13.44 -6.26
C ASN A 41 17.54 14.47 -5.18
N HIS A 42 16.63 14.77 -4.23
CA HIS A 42 16.92 15.67 -3.11
C HIS A 42 18.02 15.16 -2.18
N ALA A 43 18.13 13.85 -2.00
CA ALA A 43 19.20 13.25 -1.20
C ALA A 43 20.57 13.43 -1.89
N ASN A 44 20.58 13.43 -3.22
CA ASN A 44 21.76 13.61 -4.05
C ASN A 44 22.13 15.10 -4.20
N ASP A 45 21.16 15.98 -4.41
CA ASP A 45 21.36 17.44 -4.51
C ASP A 45 21.92 18.01 -3.19
N ALA A 46 21.60 17.41 -2.04
CA ALA A 46 22.16 17.79 -0.74
C ALA A 46 23.65 17.44 -0.56
N LEU A 47 24.24 16.65 -1.46
CA LEU A 47 25.67 16.38 -1.50
C LEU A 47 26.45 17.46 -2.27
N ASP A 48 25.78 18.28 -3.09
CA ASP A 48 26.40 19.41 -3.77
C ASP A 48 26.39 20.63 -2.83
N GLU A 49 27.56 20.99 -2.32
CA GLU A 49 27.74 22.13 -1.41
C GLU A 49 27.51 23.48 -2.10
N ASN A 50 27.52 23.54 -3.44
CA ASN A 50 27.39 24.78 -4.21
C ASN A 50 25.93 25.25 -4.39
N ILE A 51 24.96 24.42 -4.00
CA ILE A 51 23.53 24.76 -4.07
C ILE A 51 23.06 25.04 -2.63
N SER A 52 22.65 26.27 -2.33
CA SER A 52 22.03 26.62 -1.05
C SER A 52 20.51 26.78 -1.19
N SER A 53 19.79 26.15 -0.27
CA SER A 53 18.37 26.40 -0.03
C SER A 53 18.04 25.94 1.39
N LEU A 54 17.04 26.56 2.03
CA LEU A 54 16.55 26.18 3.37
C LEU A 54 16.32 24.66 3.50
N LYS A 55 15.80 24.04 2.43
CA LYS A 55 15.63 22.59 2.30
C LYS A 55 16.95 21.81 2.45
N LEU A 56 18.00 22.21 1.72
CA LEU A 56 19.29 21.51 1.72
C LEU A 56 20.04 21.70 3.05
N GLU A 57 19.89 22.88 3.67
CA GLU A 57 20.42 23.16 5.00
C GLU A 57 19.81 22.24 6.06
N THR A 58 18.49 22.10 6.09
CA THR A 58 17.81 21.15 7.00
C THR A 58 18.29 19.72 6.77
N ILE A 59 18.45 19.28 5.51
CA ILE A 59 18.96 17.93 5.19
C ILE A 59 20.40 17.75 5.69
N ARG A 60 21.27 18.75 5.49
CA ARG A 60 22.67 18.72 5.97
C ARG A 60 22.74 18.68 7.49
N GLU A 61 21.88 19.42 8.18
CA GLU A 61 21.79 19.43 9.65
C GLU A 61 21.31 18.09 10.22
N ILE A 62 20.31 17.45 9.59
CA ILE A 62 19.86 16.11 9.97
C ILE A 62 21.03 15.12 9.82
N ARG A 63 21.78 15.20 8.70
CA ARG A 63 22.93 14.33 8.43
C ARG A 63 24.11 14.56 9.38
N SER A 64 24.41 15.81 9.76
CA SER A 64 25.50 16.10 10.71
C SER A 64 25.24 15.52 12.10
N ASN A 65 23.98 15.32 12.46
CA ASN A 65 23.56 14.59 13.66
C ASN A 65 23.60 13.05 13.50
N GLY A 66 24.13 12.52 12.39
CA GLY A 66 24.20 11.09 12.12
C GLY A 66 22.85 10.44 11.76
N LEU A 67 21.83 11.25 11.46
CA LEU A 67 20.48 10.78 11.13
C LEU A 67 20.23 10.81 9.62
N LEU A 68 19.20 10.08 9.19
CA LEU A 68 18.72 10.08 7.82
C LEU A 68 17.36 10.78 7.74
N VAL A 69 17.19 11.59 6.70
CA VAL A 69 15.89 12.21 6.39
C VAL A 69 14.86 11.12 6.10
N SER A 70 13.67 11.27 6.67
CA SER A 70 12.55 10.36 6.41
C SER A 70 11.76 10.81 5.18
N TYR A 71 11.48 9.86 4.29
CA TYR A 71 10.77 10.09 3.03
C TYR A 71 9.41 9.37 3.06
N TYR A 72 8.34 10.11 2.77
CA TYR A 72 7.00 9.55 2.66
C TYR A 72 6.34 9.99 1.36
N ILE A 73 5.74 9.04 0.65
CA ILE A 73 4.82 9.33 -0.45
C ILE A 73 3.44 9.53 0.16
N ILE A 74 2.88 10.73 0.00
CA ILE A 74 1.57 11.12 0.54
C ILE A 74 0.44 10.55 -0.33
N ARG A 75 0.61 10.63 -1.65
CA ARG A 75 -0.36 10.16 -2.64
C ARG A 75 0.36 9.79 -3.94
N HIS A 76 -0.09 8.76 -4.64
CA HIS A 76 0.52 8.29 -5.88
C HIS A 76 -0.50 7.72 -6.88
N GLY A 77 -0.02 7.37 -8.08
CA GLY A 77 -0.84 6.90 -9.19
C GLY A 77 -1.62 8.03 -9.86
N LEU A 78 -1.14 9.26 -9.71
CA LEU A 78 -1.80 10.48 -10.14
C LEU A 78 -1.43 10.85 -11.58
N LYS A 79 -2.26 11.70 -12.19
CA LYS A 79 -1.89 12.55 -13.31
C LYS A 79 -1.04 13.72 -12.82
N GLU A 80 -0.38 14.41 -13.75
CA GLU A 80 0.47 15.54 -13.40
C GLU A 80 -0.33 16.70 -12.78
N GLU A 81 -1.46 17.05 -13.39
CA GLU A 81 -2.32 18.13 -12.90
C GLU A 81 -2.89 17.84 -11.49
N GLU A 82 -3.19 16.56 -11.21
CA GLU A 82 -3.67 16.12 -9.90
C GLU A 82 -2.56 16.22 -8.85
N ALA A 83 -1.35 15.79 -9.17
CA ALA A 83 -0.20 15.89 -8.27
C ALA A 83 0.16 17.35 -7.98
N TYR A 84 0.08 18.23 -8.97
CA TYR A 84 0.29 19.66 -8.81
C TYR A 84 -0.76 20.29 -7.89
N LEU A 85 -2.05 20.01 -8.10
CA LEU A 85 -3.11 20.53 -7.24
C LEU A 85 -2.96 20.05 -5.79
N ILE A 86 -2.65 18.76 -5.58
CA ILE A 86 -2.47 18.20 -4.24
C ILE A 86 -1.23 18.80 -3.54
N GLU A 87 -0.13 18.98 -4.26
CA GLU A 87 1.08 19.66 -3.75
C GLU A 87 0.73 21.06 -3.24
N SER A 88 0.07 21.88 -4.06
CA SER A 88 -0.35 23.23 -3.68
C SER A 88 -1.26 23.23 -2.46
N VAL A 89 -2.29 22.38 -2.44
CA VAL A 89 -3.23 22.28 -1.32
C VAL A 89 -2.52 21.93 -0.01
N LEU A 90 -1.54 21.02 -0.04
CA LEU A 90 -0.82 20.62 1.17
C LEU A 90 0.17 21.69 1.64
N ILE A 91 0.81 22.41 0.72
CA ILE A 91 1.67 23.56 1.07
C ILE A 91 0.82 24.66 1.70
N ASP A 92 -0.29 25.03 1.05
CA ASP A 92 -1.21 26.05 1.56
C ASP A 92 -1.70 25.67 2.95
N LEU A 93 -2.14 24.40 3.13
CA LEU A 93 -2.54 23.89 4.43
C LEU A 93 -1.42 24.12 5.45
N LEU A 94 -0.22 23.53 5.25
CA LEU A 94 0.86 23.55 6.25
C LEU A 94 1.44 24.94 6.53
N THR A 95 1.32 25.89 5.61
CA THR A 95 1.86 27.25 5.76
C THR A 95 0.81 28.28 6.18
N TYR A 96 -0.45 27.89 6.32
CA TYR A 96 -1.51 28.83 6.67
C TYR A 96 -1.45 29.26 8.14
N ASN A 97 -1.02 30.50 8.38
CA ASN A 97 -0.67 31.02 9.70
C ASN A 97 -1.77 30.99 10.78
N ASN A 98 -3.05 30.87 10.42
CA ASN A 98 -4.14 30.87 11.40
C ASN A 98 -4.36 29.50 12.08
N PHE A 99 -3.80 28.41 11.54
CA PHE A 99 -3.85 27.08 12.13
C PHE A 99 -2.54 26.32 11.83
N ASN A 100 -2.44 25.02 12.18
CA ASN A 100 -1.23 24.20 12.01
C ASN A 100 -0.06 24.47 12.97
N THR A 101 -0.36 25.02 14.14
CA THR A 101 0.57 24.95 15.27
C THR A 101 0.53 23.56 15.93
N GLU A 102 -0.65 23.02 16.26
CA GLU A 102 -0.82 21.73 16.97
C GLU A 102 -2.21 21.06 16.75
N THR A 103 -2.76 21.08 15.54
CA THR A 103 -4.14 20.60 15.29
C THR A 103 -4.29 19.07 15.41
N ILE A 104 -5.27 18.60 16.18
CA ILE A 104 -5.70 17.19 16.24
C ILE A 104 -6.99 17.03 15.42
N LEU A 105 -7.00 16.12 14.44
CA LEU A 105 -8.19 15.82 13.64
C LEU A 105 -9.12 14.84 14.38
N THR A 106 -10.42 15.13 14.44
CA THR A 106 -11.43 14.28 15.11
C THR A 106 -12.22 13.38 14.15
N ASN A 107 -11.81 13.31 12.88
CA ASN A 107 -12.50 12.50 11.88
C ASN A 107 -12.41 11.01 12.25
N ILE A 108 -13.56 10.33 12.31
CA ILE A 108 -13.64 8.87 12.59
C ILE A 108 -13.27 8.05 11.34
N GLN A 109 -13.56 8.58 10.15
CA GLN A 109 -13.18 7.96 8.88
C GLN A 109 -11.87 8.56 8.36
N SER A 110 -10.90 7.69 8.12
CA SER A 110 -9.71 8.04 7.36
C SER A 110 -10.03 8.34 5.89
N GLY A 111 -9.17 9.10 5.21
CA GLY A 111 -9.32 9.37 3.78
C GLY A 111 -9.40 8.11 2.91
N HIS A 112 -10.20 8.15 1.84
CA HIS A 112 -10.39 7.01 0.94
C HIS A 112 -9.05 6.50 0.35
N HIS A 113 -8.94 5.17 0.19
CA HIS A 113 -7.75 4.48 -0.32
C HIS A 113 -6.47 4.68 0.52
N GLN A 114 -6.57 4.89 1.83
CA GLN A 114 -5.39 5.10 2.69
C GLN A 114 -4.38 3.93 2.58
N TRP A 115 -4.88 2.70 2.43
CA TRP A 115 -4.01 1.53 2.34
C TRP A 115 -3.20 1.43 1.05
N ASP A 116 -3.83 1.62 -0.13
CA ASP A 116 -3.16 1.43 -1.43
C ASP A 116 -2.74 2.72 -2.13
N ARG A 117 -3.14 3.89 -1.62
CA ARG A 117 -2.80 5.22 -2.16
C ARG A 117 -2.49 6.27 -1.09
N GLY A 118 -2.58 5.95 0.20
CA GLY A 118 -2.31 6.89 1.30
C GLY A 118 -0.83 7.04 1.61
N ILE A 119 -0.54 7.66 2.76
CA ILE A 119 0.84 7.92 3.21
C ILE A 119 1.57 6.58 3.38
N LYS A 120 2.68 6.44 2.66
CA LYS A 120 3.52 5.25 2.66
C LYS A 120 5.00 5.62 2.66
N THR A 121 5.79 4.81 3.34
CA THR A 121 7.25 4.82 3.22
C THR A 121 7.68 4.34 1.83
N VAL A 122 8.92 4.66 1.46
CA VAL A 122 9.55 4.17 0.22
C VAL A 122 9.52 2.64 0.14
N ASP A 123 9.80 1.97 1.25
CA ASP A 123 9.91 0.52 1.29
C ASP A 123 8.51 -0.13 1.15
N GLU A 124 7.46 0.45 1.75
CA GLU A 124 6.08 0.01 1.54
C GLU A 124 5.63 0.17 0.08
N ILE A 125 6.03 1.26 -0.61
CA ILE A 125 5.76 1.45 -2.04
C ILE A 125 6.47 0.37 -2.88
N GLY A 126 7.71 0.01 -2.50
CA GLY A 126 8.41 -1.14 -3.04
C GLY A 126 7.60 -2.43 -2.90
N LEU A 127 7.08 -2.73 -1.71
CA LEU A 127 6.22 -3.91 -1.49
C LEU A 127 4.90 -3.87 -2.28
N ILE A 128 4.40 -2.69 -2.63
CA ILE A 128 3.17 -2.55 -3.42
C ILE A 128 3.40 -2.93 -4.88
N TYR A 129 4.55 -2.59 -5.45
CA TYR A 129 4.81 -2.65 -6.90
C TYR A 129 5.94 -3.62 -7.32
N ASP A 130 6.99 -3.77 -6.52
CA ASP A 130 8.14 -4.64 -6.76
C ASP A 130 8.03 -5.95 -5.98
N CYS A 131 7.04 -6.75 -6.33
CA CYS A 131 6.70 -7.97 -5.61
C CYS A 131 7.21 -9.21 -6.34
N ASN A 132 7.96 -10.03 -5.61
CA ASN A 132 8.38 -11.34 -6.09
C ASN A 132 7.17 -12.25 -6.33
N GLU A 133 7.29 -13.16 -7.29
CA GLU A 133 6.29 -14.20 -7.51
C GLU A 133 6.15 -15.10 -6.30
N ILE A 134 4.91 -15.53 -6.04
CA ILE A 134 4.61 -16.47 -4.97
C ILE A 134 5.27 -17.82 -5.28
N LYS A 135 5.85 -18.44 -4.26
CA LYS A 135 6.35 -19.81 -4.33
C LYS A 135 5.51 -20.66 -3.38
N PRO A 136 4.42 -21.27 -3.87
CA PRO A 136 3.54 -22.07 -3.03
C PRO A 136 4.28 -23.29 -2.48
N ASN A 137 4.03 -23.62 -1.21
CA ASN A 137 4.38 -24.93 -0.68
C ASN A 137 3.44 -25.98 -1.28
N SER A 138 3.97 -27.12 -1.73
CA SER A 138 3.18 -28.21 -2.29
C SER A 138 2.15 -28.80 -1.31
N ASN A 139 2.37 -28.65 0.00
CA ASN A 139 1.45 -29.12 1.03
C ASN A 139 0.33 -28.12 1.35
N ASP A 140 0.44 -26.87 0.90
CA ASP A 140 -0.55 -25.85 1.19
C ASP A 140 -1.67 -25.83 0.15
N ARG A 141 -2.91 -25.85 0.64
CA ARG A 141 -4.12 -25.73 -0.17
C ARG A 141 -4.59 -24.29 -0.09
N LEU A 142 -4.41 -23.54 -1.18
CA LEU A 142 -4.60 -22.09 -1.20
C LEU A 142 -5.87 -21.69 -1.92
N ILE A 143 -6.72 -20.89 -1.27
CA ILE A 143 -7.80 -20.16 -1.95
C ILE A 143 -7.35 -18.74 -2.18
N CYS A 144 -7.27 -18.33 -3.42
CA CYS A 144 -7.00 -16.95 -3.77
C CYS A 144 -8.31 -16.22 -4.06
N ILE A 145 -8.56 -15.14 -3.34
CA ILE A 145 -9.78 -14.34 -3.47
C ILE A 145 -9.41 -12.95 -3.98
N ASN A 146 -9.81 -12.65 -5.22
CA ASN A 146 -9.62 -11.35 -5.82
C ASN A 146 -10.65 -10.34 -5.30
N ILE A 147 -10.17 -9.37 -4.52
CA ILE A 147 -11.00 -8.34 -3.88
C ILE A 147 -11.05 -7.02 -4.66
N ASN A 148 -10.56 -6.96 -5.91
CA ASN A 148 -10.49 -5.72 -6.69
C ASN A 148 -11.83 -4.96 -6.74
N LYS A 149 -12.94 -5.66 -6.97
CA LYS A 149 -14.26 -5.02 -7.08
C LYS A 149 -14.81 -4.63 -5.71
N THR A 150 -14.85 -5.59 -4.78
CA THR A 150 -15.46 -5.40 -3.46
C THR A 150 -14.71 -4.37 -2.61
N TYR A 151 -13.39 -4.26 -2.78
CA TYR A 151 -12.58 -3.27 -2.08
C TYR A 151 -12.65 -1.87 -2.73
N ASN A 152 -12.56 -1.77 -4.06
CA ASN A 152 -12.59 -0.47 -4.74
C ASN A 152 -13.93 0.25 -4.63
N ASN A 153 -15.03 -0.50 -4.64
CA ASN A 153 -16.37 0.07 -4.54
C ASN A 153 -16.73 0.46 -3.09
N GLY A 154 -15.85 0.20 -2.11
CA GLY A 154 -16.19 0.38 -0.70
C GLY A 154 -17.38 -0.47 -0.25
N GLU A 155 -17.70 -1.55 -0.97
CA GLU A 155 -18.83 -2.44 -0.63
C GLU A 155 -18.64 -3.07 0.76
N ARG A 156 -17.38 -3.13 1.24
CA ARG A 156 -16.99 -3.76 2.49
C ARG A 156 -15.89 -2.95 3.17
N GLU A 157 -15.95 -2.94 4.50
CA GLU A 157 -15.22 -1.99 5.35
C GLU A 157 -13.70 -2.13 5.29
N ASN A 158 -13.19 -3.36 5.21
CA ASN A 158 -11.76 -3.64 5.28
C ASN A 158 -11.37 -4.90 4.48
N ILE A 159 -10.08 -5.19 4.41
CA ILE A 159 -9.53 -6.33 3.65
C ILE A 159 -10.11 -7.65 4.15
N TYR A 160 -10.24 -7.83 5.47
CA TYR A 160 -10.79 -9.06 6.03
C TYR A 160 -12.24 -9.28 5.61
N GLU A 161 -13.12 -8.28 5.79
CA GLU A 161 -14.52 -8.32 5.34
C GLU A 161 -14.62 -8.53 3.82
N ALA A 162 -13.75 -7.85 3.06
CA ALA A 162 -13.62 -8.07 1.62
C ALA A 162 -13.25 -9.51 1.29
N THR A 163 -12.40 -10.17 2.06
CA THR A 163 -11.97 -11.55 1.80
C THR A 163 -12.92 -12.59 2.36
N ARG A 164 -13.57 -12.37 3.49
CA ARG A 164 -14.24 -13.44 4.22
C ARG A 164 -15.65 -13.79 3.77
N LYS A 165 -16.36 -12.89 3.10
CA LYS A 165 -17.82 -13.01 2.93
C LYS A 165 -18.30 -13.11 1.47
N TYR A 166 -19.48 -13.71 1.32
CA TYR A 166 -20.31 -13.72 0.11
C TYR A 166 -19.60 -14.14 -1.17
N TRP A 167 -18.89 -15.27 -1.12
CA TRP A 167 -18.19 -15.80 -2.29
C TRP A 167 -18.88 -17.03 -2.87
N LYS A 168 -19.06 -17.06 -4.19
CA LYS A 168 -19.61 -18.23 -4.88
C LYS A 168 -18.51 -19.26 -5.09
N MET A 169 -18.39 -20.22 -4.18
CA MET A 169 -17.33 -21.23 -4.18
C MET A 169 -17.84 -22.65 -3.91
N ASN A 170 -16.96 -23.63 -4.14
CA ASN A 170 -17.21 -25.01 -3.79
C ASN A 170 -16.88 -25.24 -2.31
N GLY A 171 -17.90 -25.54 -1.49
CA GLY A 171 -17.74 -25.73 -0.06
C GLY A 171 -16.76 -26.83 0.35
N ARG A 172 -16.66 -27.94 -0.42
CA ARG A 172 -15.71 -29.02 -0.12
C ARG A 172 -14.27 -28.55 -0.28
N ARG A 173 -13.97 -27.81 -1.35
CA ARG A 173 -12.66 -27.16 -1.54
C ARG A 173 -12.40 -26.06 -0.52
N ALA A 174 -13.45 -25.32 -0.13
CA ALA A 174 -13.36 -24.31 0.91
C ALA A 174 -12.89 -24.92 2.23
N MET A 175 -13.59 -25.96 2.69
CA MET A 175 -13.29 -26.66 3.95
C MET A 175 -11.94 -27.38 3.96
N SER A 176 -11.35 -27.71 2.81
CA SER A 176 -10.00 -28.31 2.75
C SER A 176 -8.88 -27.27 2.74
N SER A 177 -9.16 -25.98 2.59
CA SER A 177 -8.13 -24.93 2.49
C SER A 177 -7.24 -24.83 3.72
N THR A 178 -5.93 -24.67 3.48
CA THR A 178 -4.95 -24.34 4.52
C THR A 178 -4.89 -22.82 4.74
N PHE A 179 -4.90 -22.05 3.65
CA PHE A 179 -4.86 -20.59 3.68
C PHE A 179 -5.81 -19.97 2.67
N VAL A 180 -6.33 -18.80 3.02
CA VAL A 180 -7.05 -17.90 2.13
C VAL A 180 -6.19 -16.67 1.88
N LEU A 181 -5.82 -16.45 0.63
CA LEU A 181 -5.02 -15.31 0.17
C LEU A 181 -5.96 -14.22 -0.32
N SER A 182 -5.94 -13.07 0.33
CA SER A 182 -6.60 -11.86 -0.16
C SER A 182 -5.77 -11.24 -1.27
N VAL A 183 -6.26 -11.27 -2.51
CA VAL A 183 -5.54 -10.80 -3.68
C VAL A 183 -6.12 -9.47 -4.16
N TYR A 184 -5.29 -8.45 -4.25
CA TYR A 184 -5.64 -7.16 -4.82
C TYR A 184 -4.59 -6.72 -5.83
N LYS A 185 -5.03 -6.39 -7.05
CA LYS A 185 -4.20 -6.10 -8.23
C LYS A 185 -3.13 -7.17 -8.50
N GLY A 186 -3.50 -8.44 -8.27
CA GLY A 186 -2.61 -9.59 -8.50
C GLY A 186 -1.57 -9.82 -7.41
N ILE A 187 -1.65 -9.10 -6.28
CA ILE A 187 -0.71 -9.23 -5.15
C ILE A 187 -1.47 -9.70 -3.92
N VAL A 188 -0.88 -10.62 -3.16
CA VAL A 188 -1.41 -11.03 -1.84
C VAL A 188 -1.25 -9.89 -0.84
N ARG A 189 -2.36 -9.39 -0.30
CA ARG A 189 -2.42 -8.28 0.66
C ARG A 189 -2.68 -8.71 2.10
N ALA A 190 -3.30 -9.86 2.28
CA ALA A 190 -3.50 -10.49 3.59
C ALA A 190 -3.58 -12.00 3.40
N VAL A 191 -3.20 -12.74 4.45
CA VAL A 191 -3.26 -14.20 4.47
C VAL A 191 -4.01 -14.62 5.70
N PHE A 192 -5.05 -15.41 5.52
CA PHE A 192 -5.87 -15.89 6.61
C PHE A 192 -5.78 -17.40 6.72
N LYS A 193 -5.68 -17.90 7.95
CA LYS A 193 -5.92 -19.31 8.25
C LYS A 193 -7.40 -19.46 8.62
N PRO A 194 -8.23 -20.11 7.78
CA PRO A 194 -9.63 -20.30 8.10
C PRO A 194 -9.78 -21.27 9.27
N THR A 195 -10.60 -20.90 10.24
CA THR A 195 -10.99 -21.73 11.39
C THR A 195 -12.35 -22.39 11.17
N LEU A 196 -13.25 -21.73 10.43
CA LEU A 196 -14.58 -22.22 10.14
C LEU A 196 -15.05 -21.74 8.76
N TRP A 197 -15.68 -22.63 8.00
CA TRP A 197 -16.38 -22.30 6.75
C TRP A 197 -17.87 -22.59 6.90
N TYR A 198 -18.71 -21.69 6.40
CA TYR A 198 -20.17 -21.85 6.46
C TYR A 198 -20.86 -21.19 5.26
N PRO A 199 -22.03 -21.69 4.84
CA PRO A 199 -22.84 -21.03 3.83
C PRO A 199 -23.39 -19.70 4.37
N SER A 200 -23.42 -18.69 3.52
CA SER A 200 -23.97 -17.38 3.85
C SER A 200 -25.47 -17.46 4.13
N GLN A 201 -25.90 -16.84 5.22
CA GLN A 201 -27.32 -16.74 5.57
C GLN A 201 -28.04 -15.67 4.71
N ILE A 202 -27.30 -14.68 4.22
CA ILE A 202 -27.85 -13.55 3.46
C ILE A 202 -27.97 -13.91 1.97
N TYR A 203 -26.95 -14.55 1.41
CA TYR A 203 -26.90 -14.87 -0.03
C TYR A 203 -26.82 -16.37 -0.27
N LYS A 204 -27.95 -16.97 -0.68
CA LYS A 204 -28.03 -18.40 -0.99
C LYS A 204 -26.97 -18.83 -2.01
N GLY A 205 -26.24 -19.89 -1.69
CA GLY A 205 -25.19 -20.46 -2.55
C GLY A 205 -23.85 -19.72 -2.49
N ARG A 206 -23.71 -18.73 -1.60
CA ARG A 206 -22.43 -18.10 -1.28
C ARG A 206 -21.88 -18.64 0.05
N TRP A 207 -20.58 -18.54 0.24
CA TRP A 207 -19.86 -19.03 1.41
C TRP A 207 -19.11 -17.89 2.10
N GLU A 208 -18.89 -18.12 3.39
CA GLU A 208 -18.14 -17.24 4.27
C GLU A 208 -17.18 -18.07 5.12
N PHE A 209 -16.14 -17.43 5.66
CA PHE A 209 -15.28 -18.05 6.66
C PHE A 209 -15.04 -17.14 7.87
N GLU A 210 -14.70 -17.76 8.99
CA GLU A 210 -13.96 -17.15 10.09
C GLU A 210 -12.53 -17.63 10.02
N GLY A 211 -11.60 -16.74 10.36
CA GLY A 211 -10.19 -17.03 10.27
C GLY A 211 -9.34 -15.94 10.90
N ILE A 212 -8.09 -16.30 11.16
CA ILE A 212 -7.09 -15.48 11.83
C ILE A 212 -6.08 -15.02 10.77
N GLU A 213 -5.70 -13.74 10.82
CA GLU A 213 -4.68 -13.19 9.95
C GLU A 213 -3.28 -13.69 10.34
N ILE A 214 -2.46 -14.00 9.34
CA ILE A 214 -1.09 -14.48 9.49
C ILE A 214 -0.16 -13.39 8.95
N GLU A 215 0.17 -12.41 9.79
CA GLU A 215 0.98 -11.24 9.42
C GLU A 215 2.38 -11.63 8.90
N GLY A 216 2.97 -12.71 9.42
CA GLY A 216 4.28 -13.22 9.01
C GLY A 216 4.27 -14.23 7.86
N SER A 217 3.18 -14.33 7.10
CA SER A 217 3.05 -15.36 6.07
C SER A 217 4.08 -15.19 4.95
N PRO A 218 4.73 -16.29 4.48
CA PRO A 218 5.65 -16.24 3.34
C PRO A 218 4.95 -15.84 2.03
N TYR A 219 3.62 -15.90 1.98
CA TYR A 219 2.81 -15.53 0.83
C TYR A 219 2.46 -14.04 0.80
N LEU A 220 2.66 -13.30 1.89
CA LEU A 220 2.33 -11.89 1.97
C LEU A 220 3.19 -11.07 1.01
N HIS A 221 2.58 -10.08 0.35
CA HIS A 221 3.21 -9.20 -0.63
C HIS A 221 3.81 -9.92 -1.85
N LYS A 222 3.37 -11.14 -2.15
CA LYS A 222 3.79 -11.88 -3.34
C LYS A 222 2.80 -11.70 -4.49
N SER A 223 3.33 -11.67 -5.71
CA SER A 223 2.55 -11.69 -6.94
C SER A 223 2.00 -13.10 -7.18
N VAL A 224 0.70 -13.21 -7.47
CA VAL A 224 0.05 -14.50 -7.80
C VAL A 224 -0.02 -14.78 -9.30
N LYS A 225 0.65 -13.97 -10.14
CA LYS A 225 0.59 -14.07 -11.61
C LYS A 225 0.99 -15.45 -12.14
N ASN A 226 1.89 -16.14 -11.47
CA ASN A 226 2.38 -17.46 -11.85
C ASN A 226 1.45 -18.62 -11.43
N ILE A 227 0.47 -18.38 -10.56
CA ILE A 227 -0.46 -19.41 -10.07
C ILE A 227 -1.94 -19.11 -10.35
N ILE A 228 -2.27 -17.87 -10.76
CA ILE A 228 -3.62 -17.46 -11.14
C ILE A 228 -3.61 -16.90 -12.56
N SER A 229 -4.40 -17.50 -13.43
CA SER A 229 -4.72 -16.92 -14.74
C SER A 229 -5.84 -15.88 -14.60
N PRO A 230 -5.83 -14.80 -15.40
CA PRO A 230 -6.92 -13.84 -15.44
C PRO A 230 -8.26 -14.55 -15.71
N SER A 231 -9.17 -14.49 -14.75
CA SER A 231 -10.44 -15.22 -14.78
C SER A 231 -11.58 -14.28 -14.40
N GLN A 232 -12.76 -14.48 -15.01
CA GLN A 232 -13.98 -13.75 -14.60
C GLN A 232 -14.43 -14.13 -13.18
N ASN A 233 -14.07 -15.33 -12.71
CA ASN A 233 -14.33 -15.74 -11.35
C ASN A 233 -13.27 -15.13 -10.41
N PRO A 234 -13.67 -14.37 -9.38
CA PRO A 234 -12.73 -13.80 -8.41
C PRO A 234 -12.04 -14.85 -7.54
N ILE A 235 -12.42 -16.13 -7.62
CA ILE A 235 -11.90 -17.20 -6.77
C ILE A 235 -11.05 -18.14 -7.60
N SER A 236 -9.85 -18.44 -7.11
CA SER A 236 -8.95 -19.44 -7.69
C SER A 236 -8.48 -20.40 -6.61
N TYR A 237 -8.31 -21.67 -6.99
CA TYR A 237 -7.86 -22.73 -6.08
C TYR A 237 -6.51 -23.24 -6.56
N TYR A 238 -5.61 -23.48 -5.63
CA TYR A 238 -4.30 -24.05 -5.90
C TYR A 238 -4.07 -25.24 -4.97
N ASN A 239 -3.60 -26.37 -5.54
CA ASN A 239 -3.44 -27.66 -4.87
C ASN A 239 -4.73 -28.21 -4.21
N MET A 240 -5.88 -28.17 -4.90
CA MET A 240 -7.19 -28.60 -4.35
C MET A 240 -7.99 -29.57 -5.21
#